data_AF-A0A9Q3WQH7-F1
#
_entry.id   AF-A0A9Q3WQH7-F1
#
_cell.length_a   1.000
_cell.length_b   1.000
_cell.length_c   1.000
_cell.angle_alpha   90.00
_cell.angle_beta   90.00
_cell.angle_gamma   90.00
#
_symmetry.space_group_name_H-M   'P 1'
#
loop_
_entity.id
_entity.type
_entity.pdbx_description
1 polymer ?
#
loop_
_entity_poly.entity_id
_entity_poly.type
_entity_poly.pdbx_seq_one_letter_code
_entity_poly.pdbx_strand_id
1 'polypeptide(L)'
;MVLNCVDCEDPPGGRACCEPGQTPMCFIKDGKAQSVCMSLSSDITGDVDRFAAALKATLRALAGPAYFDDIERNFHLAGGRATFVSANGRVKMTALNPESDRGGGGAEDHVRGM
;
A
#
# COMPACT_ATOMS: atom_id res chain seq x y z
N MET A 1 -10.64 -17.80 -6.27
CA MET A 1 -9.53 -16.91 -6.65
C MET A 1 -9.08 -16.20 -5.39
N VAL A 2 -7.81 -16.25 -5.05
CA VAL A 2 -7.25 -15.52 -3.89
C VAL A 2 -7.00 -14.09 -4.36
N LEU A 3 -7.77 -13.12 -3.88
CA LEU A 3 -7.56 -11.71 -4.21
C LEU A 3 -6.51 -11.11 -3.27
N ASN A 4 -5.68 -10.20 -3.79
CA ASN A 4 -4.73 -9.45 -2.96
C ASN A 4 -5.42 -8.18 -2.46
N CYS A 5 -5.59 -8.05 -1.14
CA CYS A 5 -6.42 -7.00 -0.56
C CYS A 5 -5.67 -6.21 0.50
N VAL A 6 -5.94 -4.90 0.54
CA VAL A 6 -5.49 -4.01 1.62
C VAL A 6 -6.69 -3.33 2.25
N ASP A 7 -6.75 -3.34 3.58
CA ASP A 7 -7.77 -2.60 4.33
C ASP A 7 -7.44 -1.11 4.35
N CYS A 8 -8.46 -0.29 4.09
CA CYS A 8 -8.40 1.15 4.23
C CYS A 8 -8.35 1.51 5.72
N GLU A 9 -7.36 2.29 6.12
CA GLU A 9 -7.21 2.67 7.53
C GLU A 9 -8.27 3.70 7.98
N ASP A 10 -8.78 4.55 7.08
CA ASP A 10 -9.78 5.58 7.44
C ASP A 10 -10.55 6.13 6.21
N PRO A 11 -11.89 6.00 6.13
CA PRO A 11 -12.78 5.42 7.13
C PRO A 11 -12.55 3.89 7.27
N PRO A 12 -12.60 3.36 8.50
CA PRO A 12 -12.41 1.94 8.74
C PRO A 12 -13.55 1.13 8.10
N GLY A 13 -13.21 0.01 7.46
CA GLY A 13 -14.17 -0.92 6.84
C GLY A 13 -14.19 -0.93 5.31
N GLY A 14 -13.43 -0.05 4.65
CA GLY A 14 -13.16 -0.15 3.21
C GLY A 14 -12.04 -1.16 2.91
N ARG A 15 -12.11 -1.85 1.77
CA ARG A 15 -11.06 -2.76 1.30
C ARG A 15 -10.80 -2.55 -0.18
N ALA A 16 -9.53 -2.41 -0.56
CA ALA A 16 -9.10 -2.39 -1.95
C ALA A 16 -8.53 -3.77 -2.29
N CYS A 17 -9.22 -4.49 -3.17
CA CYS A 17 -8.79 -5.80 -3.65
C CYS A 17 -8.44 -5.73 -5.12
N CYS A 18 -7.34 -6.38 -5.48
CA CYS A 18 -6.85 -6.47 -6.86
C CYS A 18 -6.58 -7.92 -7.23
N GLU A 19 -6.33 -8.14 -8.52
CA GLU A 19 -5.95 -9.46 -9.02
C GLU A 19 -4.60 -9.90 -8.42
N PRO A 20 -4.33 -11.21 -8.35
CA PRO A 20 -3.04 -11.72 -7.90
C PRO A 20 -1.87 -11.06 -8.64
N GLY A 21 -0.84 -10.65 -7.89
CA GLY A 21 0.35 -9.99 -8.45
C GLY A 21 0.21 -8.49 -8.70
N GLN A 22 -0.99 -7.93 -8.55
CA GLN A 22 -1.16 -6.47 -8.50
C GLN A 22 -0.92 -5.95 -7.08
N THR A 23 -0.46 -4.71 -7.00
CA THR A 23 -0.34 -3.94 -5.76
C THR A 23 -1.69 -3.27 -5.49
N PRO A 24 -2.45 -3.71 -4.47
CA PRO A 24 -3.66 -3.01 -4.07
C PRO A 24 -3.29 -1.76 -3.28
N MET A 25 -3.95 -0.66 -3.61
CA MET A 25 -3.84 0.61 -2.90
C MET A 25 -5.25 1.13 -2.58
N CYS A 26 -5.52 1.34 -1.30
CA CYS A 26 -6.64 2.16 -0.87
C CYS A 26 -6.20 3.63 -0.86
N PHE A 27 -6.88 4.46 -1.64
CA PHE A 27 -6.67 5.90 -1.68
C PHE A 27 -7.93 6.61 -1.19
N ILE A 28 -7.80 7.45 -0.18
CA ILE A 28 -8.88 8.29 0.34
C ILE A 28 -8.59 9.74 -0.01
N LYS A 29 -9.59 10.42 -0.57
CA LYS A 29 -9.55 11.87 -0.80
C LYS A 29 -10.87 12.48 -0.38
N ASP A 30 -10.80 13.48 0.50
CA ASP A 30 -11.98 14.19 1.02
C ASP A 30 -13.03 13.24 1.62
N GLY A 31 -12.56 12.22 2.35
CA GLY A 31 -13.40 11.21 3.01
C GLY A 31 -13.97 10.14 2.08
N LYS A 32 -13.65 10.15 0.79
CA LYS A 32 -14.09 9.12 -0.17
C LYS A 32 -12.97 8.15 -0.48
N ALA A 33 -13.18 6.87 -0.14
CA ALA A 33 -12.26 5.79 -0.45
C ALA A 33 -12.38 5.35 -1.91
N GLN A 34 -11.24 5.02 -2.52
CA GLN A 34 -11.11 4.53 -3.87
C GLN A 34 -10.10 3.38 -3.90
N SER A 35 -10.45 2.30 -4.60
CA SER A 35 -9.55 1.17 -4.83
C SER A 35 -8.73 1.42 -6.08
N VAL A 36 -7.42 1.36 -5.96
CA VAL A 36 -6.48 1.50 -7.08
C VAL A 36 -5.66 0.23 -7.17
N CYS A 37 -5.64 -0.37 -8.36
CA CYS A 37 -4.84 -1.55 -8.66
C CYS A 37 -3.67 -1.15 -9.55
N MET A 38 -2.46 -1.43 -9.08
CA MET A 38 -1.24 -1.12 -9.82
C MET A 38 -0.58 -2.41 -10.28
N SER A 39 -0.36 -2.51 -11.59
CA SER A 39 0.47 -3.57 -12.18
C SER A 39 1.92 -3.09 -12.22
N LEU A 40 2.68 -3.44 -11.18
CA LEU A 40 4.12 -3.18 -11.09
C LEU A 40 4.88 -4.45 -11.47
N SER A 41 6.00 -4.29 -12.16
CA SER A 41 6.87 -5.40 -12.50
C SER A 41 7.63 -5.91 -11.27
N SER A 42 8.10 -7.16 -11.33
CA SER A 42 8.78 -7.82 -10.21
C SER A 42 10.08 -7.11 -9.79
N ASP A 43 10.77 -6.44 -10.73
CA ASP A 43 11.96 -5.65 -10.42
C ASP A 43 11.65 -4.36 -9.63
N ILE A 44 10.41 -3.87 -9.72
CA ILE A 44 9.93 -2.74 -8.89
C ILE A 44 9.48 -3.26 -7.53
N THR A 45 8.67 -4.32 -7.48
CA THR A 45 8.15 -4.86 -6.22
C THR A 45 9.22 -5.56 -5.38
N GLY A 46 10.30 -6.04 -5.98
CA GLY A 46 11.44 -6.65 -5.27
C GLY A 46 12.43 -5.64 -4.65
N ASP A 47 12.32 -4.36 -5.01
CA ASP A 47 13.20 -3.29 -4.53
C ASP A 47 12.37 -2.26 -3.75
N VAL A 48 12.66 -2.13 -2.45
CA VAL A 48 11.88 -1.30 -1.52
C VAL A 48 11.87 0.18 -1.95
N ASP A 49 12.99 0.70 -2.43
CA ASP A 49 13.11 2.11 -2.82
C ASP A 49 12.38 2.37 -4.14
N ARG A 50 12.48 1.45 -5.11
CA ARG A 50 11.73 1.54 -6.37
C ARG A 50 10.23 1.41 -6.14
N PHE A 51 9.82 0.49 -5.28
CA PHE A 51 8.42 0.33 -4.89
C PHE A 51 7.88 1.60 -4.23
N ALA A 52 8.61 2.16 -3.26
CA ALA A 52 8.25 3.43 -2.63
C ALA A 52 8.14 4.58 -3.65
N ALA A 53 9.09 4.70 -4.57
CA ALA A 53 9.09 5.71 -5.61
C ALA A 53 7.87 5.58 -6.54
N ALA A 54 7.53 4.36 -6.96
CA ALA A 54 6.35 4.09 -7.79
C ALA A 54 5.05 4.49 -7.08
N LEU A 55 4.89 4.13 -5.81
CA LEU A 55 3.73 4.52 -5.01
C LEU A 55 3.65 6.03 -4.80
N LYS A 56 4.76 6.69 -4.47
CA LYS A 56 4.81 8.16 -4.34
C LYS A 56 4.41 8.85 -5.65
N ALA A 57 4.87 8.34 -6.80
CA ALA A 57 4.51 8.87 -8.11
C ALA A 57 3.00 8.74 -8.39
N THR A 58 2.42 7.56 -8.14
CA THR A 58 0.96 7.36 -8.29
C THR A 58 0.17 8.23 -7.33
N LEU A 59 0.60 8.32 -6.08
CA LEU A 59 -0.05 9.15 -5.07
C LEU A 59 -0.05 10.63 -5.47
N ARG A 60 1.05 11.13 -6.03
CA ARG A 60 1.15 12.50 -6.58
C ARG A 60 0.18 12.72 -7.74
N ALA A 61 0.07 11.76 -8.65
CA ALA A 61 -0.84 11.85 -9.79
C ALA A 61 -2.31 11.95 -9.35
N LEU A 62 -2.69 11.23 -8.27
CA LEU A 62 -4.06 11.21 -7.75
C LEU A 62 -4.39 12.38 -6.81
N ALA A 63 -3.46 12.71 -5.91
CA ALA A 63 -3.64 13.78 -4.92
C ALA A 63 -3.51 15.17 -5.56
N GLY A 64 -2.59 15.32 -6.52
CA GLY A 64 -2.21 16.57 -7.15
C GLY A 64 -0.88 17.12 -6.62
N PRO A 65 -0.27 18.09 -7.34
CA PRO A 65 1.09 18.58 -7.05
C PRO A 65 1.22 19.30 -5.71
N ALA A 66 0.13 19.84 -5.15
CA ALA A 66 0.13 20.52 -3.86
C ALA A 66 0.52 19.63 -2.67
N TYR A 67 0.50 18.30 -2.85
CA TYR A 67 0.86 17.32 -1.82
C TYR A 67 2.30 16.79 -1.97
N PHE A 68 3.12 17.34 -2.89
CA PHE A 68 4.46 16.80 -3.17
C PHE A 68 5.35 16.72 -1.93
N ASP A 69 5.54 17.84 -1.22
CA ASP A 69 6.38 17.91 -0.02
C ASP A 69 5.81 17.07 1.13
N ASP A 70 4.49 17.05 1.23
CA ASP A 70 3.78 16.30 2.27
C ASP A 70 3.98 14.79 2.08
N ILE A 71 3.88 14.31 0.84
CA ILE A 71 4.16 12.92 0.46
C ILE A 71 5.61 12.53 0.77
N GLU A 72 6.58 13.41 0.52
CA GLU A 72 7.98 13.09 0.82
C GLU A 72 8.24 12.96 2.32
N ARG A 73 7.55 13.75 3.15
CA ARG A 73 7.77 13.76 4.60
C ARG A 73 6.98 12.69 5.36
N ASN A 74 5.76 12.39 4.91
CA ASN A 74 4.79 11.58 5.66
C ASN A 74 4.48 10.22 5.02
N PHE A 75 5.19 9.85 3.94
CA PHE A 75 5.11 8.50 3.39
C PHE A 75 5.98 7.55 4.21
N HIS A 76 5.38 6.44 4.64
CA HIS A 76 6.05 5.39 5.40
C HIS A 76 5.89 4.05 4.68
N LEU A 77 6.96 3.26 4.61
CA LEU A 77 6.97 1.90 4.10
C LEU A 77 7.65 0.99 5.12
N ALA A 78 6.91 0.02 5.63
CA ALA A 78 7.41 -0.94 6.61
C ALA A 78 6.82 -2.33 6.32
N GLY A 79 7.67 -3.35 6.26
CA GLY A 79 7.24 -4.74 6.06
C GLY A 79 6.39 -4.95 4.78
N GLY A 80 6.64 -4.17 3.72
CA GLY A 80 5.87 -4.23 2.48
C GLY A 80 4.53 -3.50 2.49
N ARG A 81 4.12 -2.91 3.61
CA ARG A 81 2.95 -2.05 3.71
C ARG A 81 3.38 -0.59 3.63
N ALA A 82 2.83 0.14 2.67
CA ALA A 82 3.01 1.58 2.56
C ALA A 82 1.79 2.31 3.13
N THR A 83 2.04 3.39 3.87
CA THR A 83 1.00 4.26 4.44
C THR A 83 1.37 5.72 4.22
N PHE A 84 0.36 6.55 3.99
CA PHE A 84 0.50 8.00 3.94
C PHE A 84 -0.76 8.66 4.52
N VAL A 85 -0.57 9.72 5.29
CA VAL A 85 -1.63 10.62 5.75
C VAL A 85 -1.15 12.04 5.53
N SER A 86 -1.91 12.83 4.77
CA SER A 86 -1.57 14.23 4.55
C SER A 86 -1.68 15.03 5.84
N ALA A 87 -0.90 16.11 5.97
CA ALA A 87 -0.90 16.94 7.18
C ALA A 87 -2.30 17.50 7.56
N ASN A 88 -3.13 17.75 6.55
CA ASN A 88 -4.52 18.20 6.72
C ASN A 88 -5.55 17.06 6.86
N GLY A 89 -5.10 15.80 6.82
CA GLY A 89 -5.93 14.58 6.92
C GLY A 89 -6.86 14.31 5.73
N ARG A 90 -6.84 15.14 4.68
CA ARG A 90 -7.76 15.03 3.53
C ARG A 90 -7.38 13.92 2.56
N VAL A 91 -6.10 13.59 2.48
CA VAL A 91 -5.59 12.54 1.60
C VAL A 91 -4.93 11.48 2.45
N LYS A 92 -5.34 10.23 2.27
CA LYS A 92 -4.75 9.08 2.94
C LYS A 92 -4.51 7.97 1.93
N MET A 93 -3.50 7.15 2.17
CA MET A 93 -3.18 6.03 1.31
C MET A 93 -2.65 4.87 2.12
N THR A 94 -3.08 3.67 1.75
CA THR A 94 -2.53 2.41 2.25
C THR A 94 -2.32 1.48 1.07
N ALA A 95 -1.12 0.92 0.89
CA ALA A 95 -0.83 -0.04 -0.16
C ALA A 95 -0.06 -1.26 0.36
N LEU A 96 -0.18 -2.38 -0.34
CA LEU A 96 0.53 -3.62 0.00
C LEU A 96 1.40 -4.08 -1.17
N ASN A 97 2.67 -4.34 -0.89
CA ASN A 97 3.57 -4.98 -1.82
C ASN A 97 3.23 -6.49 -1.96
N PRO A 98 2.84 -6.97 -3.16
CA PRO A 98 2.48 -8.37 -3.36
C PRO A 98 3.62 -9.36 -3.11
N GLU A 99 4.89 -8.92 -3.19
CA GLU A 99 6.05 -9.78 -2.97
C GLU A 99 6.45 -9.89 -1.49
N SER A 100 6.23 -8.83 -0.70
CA SER A 100 6.56 -8.85 0.73
C SER A 100 5.60 -9.72 1.55
N ASP A 101 4.34 -9.85 1.10
CA ASP A 101 3.37 -10.78 1.70
C ASP A 101 3.78 -12.26 1.46
N ARG A 102 4.37 -12.55 0.27
CA ARG A 102 4.90 -13.89 -0.04
C ARG A 102 6.08 -14.32 0.84
N GLY A 103 6.76 -13.38 1.49
CA GLY A 103 7.86 -13.63 2.43
C GLY A 103 7.45 -13.76 3.90
N GLY A 104 6.18 -13.53 4.24
CA GLY A 104 5.64 -13.54 5.60
C GLY A 104 5.12 -14.89 6.10
N GLY A 105 5.27 -15.96 5.32
CA GLY A 105 4.88 -17.33 5.70
C GLY A 105 5.85 -18.03 6.65
N GLY A 106 6.38 -17.30 7.64
CA GLY A 106 7.31 -17.81 8.66
C GLY A 106 6.71 -17.72 10.06
N ALA A 107 5.51 -18.26 10.26
CA ALA A 107 4.95 -18.52 11.59
C ALA A 107 3.98 -19.70 11.57
N GLU A 108 4.44 -20.86 11.09
CA GLU A 108 3.98 -22.13 11.68
C GLU A 108 5.02 -22.53 12.74
N ASP A 109 4.70 -22.11 13.97
CA ASP A 109 5.00 -22.68 15.27
C ASP A 109 6.26 -23.56 15.43
N HIS A 110 7.20 -23.02 16.20
CA HIS A 110 8.25 -23.75 16.87
C HIS A 110 7.65 -24.74 17.89
N VAL A 111 7.87 -26.05 17.69
CA VAL A 111 8.05 -27.09 18.72
C VAL A 111 7.05 -27.12 19.90
N ARG A 112 6.14 -28.11 19.89
CA ARG A 112 5.85 -28.92 21.09
C ARG A 112 5.21 -30.28 20.77
N GLY A 113 6.01 -31.20 20.21
CA GLY A 113 5.71 -32.63 20.27
C GLY A 113 6.18 -33.20 21.61
N MET A 114 5.22 -33.69 22.39
CA MET A 114 5.43 -34.61 23.51
C MET A 114 5.85 -35.99 23.00
#